data_AF-A0A1G2XE75-F1
#
_entry.id   AF-A0A1G2XE75-F1
#
_cell.length_a   1.000
_cell.length_b   1.000
_cell.length_c   1.000
_cell.angle_alpha   90.00
_cell.angle_beta   90.00
_cell.angle_gamma   90.00
#
_symmetry.space_group_name_H-M   'P 1'
#
loop_
_entity.id
_entity.type
_entity.pdbx_description
1 polymer ?
#
loop_
_entity_poly.entity_id
_entity_poly.type
_entity_poly.pdbx_seq_one_letter_code
_entity_poly.pdbx_strand_id
1 'polypeptide(L)'
;MSKKYISVLKTTLCLFFISHICLAEIDKKRYITIDEITPGMDAVCLTVYKGVEIEKFPLKVIDVIRNFEPGRNAILVVGTDERFIHTGPVAGCSGSPVYIDGRLAGATAFGWSFAKDPLYGVTPIAEMLEAGKSNNSKLKTQNQELSVIPSADFSKPISLKDSYNKLLNFRCKSTQAGGLTYLPCPLATTLPQSSFSAFTGGLESFGLMSAAGGSAGSTGTGLEKYSNLQMQPGGIISVPLVYGDIELAAIGTITEVVGDKVYGFGHSFLGQGDLDVPMATGYVHTVVANVVRSFKLGQTIDIKGALYADKSAAIVGTIGRKAKTIPMKITVERFNDKPRRYNCSIVSHRYFTPLLTAISIEGAAKMLGDLPIDHSVYYKTRIGVAGYNAISMENFSTTQDLEACLSDTIGGLTAIMNNPYDRCDITSLDIELKVLDKTAVSHIWSLDVSDATVKPGQTI
;
A
#
# COMPACT_ATOMS: atom_id res chain seq x y z
N MET A 1 74.97 35.73 37.88
CA MET A 1 74.59 34.42 38.46
C MET A 1 73.23 34.01 37.89
N SER A 2 73.14 32.81 37.30
CA SER A 2 71.94 31.99 36.99
C SER A 2 70.83 32.60 36.11
N LYS A 3 70.84 32.45 34.76
CA LYS A 3 70.32 31.33 33.92
C LYS A 3 68.87 30.86 34.19
N LYS A 4 68.09 30.73 33.09
CA LYS A 4 66.81 30.00 32.82
C LYS A 4 65.51 30.81 33.00
N TYR A 5 64.51 30.93 32.10
CA TYR A 5 64.08 30.40 30.78
C TYR A 5 63.15 31.48 30.13
N ILE A 6 63.34 31.99 28.90
CA ILE A 6 62.80 31.57 27.58
C ILE A 6 61.32 31.13 27.52
N SER A 7 60.55 31.85 26.67
CA SER A 7 59.41 31.44 25.83
C SER A 7 57.98 31.35 26.44
N VAL A 8 57.12 32.31 26.08
CA VAL A 8 55.73 32.05 25.63
C VAL A 8 55.31 33.10 24.59
N LEU A 9 55.49 32.79 23.30
CA LEU A 9 54.74 33.41 22.20
C LEU A 9 53.71 32.36 21.76
N LYS A 10 52.43 32.59 22.05
CA LYS A 10 51.33 31.65 21.75
C LYS A 10 51.08 31.62 20.24
N THR A 11 51.58 30.59 19.57
CA THR A 11 51.20 30.20 18.21
C THR A 11 49.87 29.45 18.26
N THR A 12 48.85 29.98 17.59
CA THR A 12 47.57 29.32 17.34
C THR A 12 47.77 28.20 16.32
N LEU A 13 47.93 26.96 16.79
CA LEU A 13 47.94 25.78 15.92
C LEU A 13 46.53 25.20 15.85
N CYS A 14 45.88 25.42 14.70
CA CYS A 14 44.58 24.88 14.36
C CYS A 14 44.72 23.36 14.11
N LEU A 15 44.43 22.54 15.12
CA LEU A 15 44.27 21.10 14.97
C LEU A 15 42.90 20.83 14.33
N PHE A 16 42.88 20.70 13.00
CA PHE A 16 41.78 20.04 12.29
C PHE A 16 41.76 18.56 12.69
N PHE A 17 41.00 18.23 13.74
CA PHE A 17 40.48 16.88 13.91
C PHE A 17 39.48 16.65 12.78
N ILE A 18 39.96 16.09 11.66
CA ILE A 18 39.09 15.47 10.68
C ILE A 18 38.51 14.23 11.36
N SER A 19 37.38 14.40 12.02
CA SER A 19 36.49 13.30 12.37
C SER A 19 36.16 12.59 11.07
N HIS A 20 36.89 11.51 10.76
CA HIS A 20 36.47 10.53 9.77
C HIS A 20 35.14 9.99 10.31
N ILE A 21 34.04 10.52 9.80
CA ILE A 21 32.76 9.86 9.83
C ILE A 21 33.01 8.59 9.01
N CYS A 22 33.31 7.51 9.71
CA CYS A 22 33.40 6.18 9.11
C CYS A 22 31.98 5.84 8.68
N LEU A 23 31.63 6.21 7.44
CA LEU A 23 30.49 5.64 6.74
C LEU A 23 30.75 4.13 6.79
N ALA A 24 29.91 3.38 7.50
CA ALA A 24 30.04 1.93 7.57
C ALA A 24 30.16 1.39 6.14
N GLU A 25 31.36 0.92 5.79
CA GLU A 25 31.66 0.42 4.46
C GLU A 25 30.77 -0.79 4.21
N ILE A 26 30.13 -0.84 3.04
CA ILE A 26 29.27 -1.97 2.68
C ILE A 26 30.07 -3.27 2.71
N ASP A 27 29.50 -4.35 3.25
CA ASP A 27 30.18 -5.65 3.30
C ASP A 27 30.38 -6.22 1.88
N LYS A 28 31.54 -5.93 1.29
CA LYS A 28 31.92 -6.32 -0.08
C LYS A 28 31.99 -7.83 -0.31
N LYS A 29 31.96 -8.65 0.75
CA LYS A 29 31.86 -10.11 0.62
C LYS A 29 30.43 -10.55 0.32
N ARG A 30 29.44 -9.82 0.83
CA ARG A 30 28.01 -10.11 0.65
C ARG A 30 27.39 -9.31 -0.50
N TYR A 31 27.87 -8.09 -0.70
CA TYR A 31 27.30 -7.11 -1.61
C TYR A 31 28.30 -6.73 -2.69
N ILE A 32 27.82 -6.59 -3.93
CA ILE A 32 28.58 -6.03 -5.04
C ILE A 32 28.16 -4.58 -5.22
N THR A 33 29.14 -3.68 -5.35
CA THR A 33 28.86 -2.26 -5.57
C THR A 33 28.59 -1.98 -7.03
N ILE A 34 27.83 -0.92 -7.31
CA ILE A 34 27.49 -0.54 -8.69
C ILE A 34 28.72 -0.25 -9.57
N ASP A 35 29.83 0.17 -8.96
CA ASP A 35 31.09 0.46 -9.64
C ASP A 35 31.83 -0.81 -10.11
N GLU A 36 31.49 -1.97 -9.54
CA GLU A 36 32.05 -3.27 -9.93
C GLU A 36 31.27 -3.96 -11.05
N ILE A 37 30.07 -3.45 -11.39
CA ILE A 37 29.17 -4.08 -12.36
C ILE A 37 29.44 -3.54 -13.76
N THR A 38 29.64 -4.43 -14.72
CA THR A 38 29.85 -4.09 -16.13
C THR A 38 28.85 -4.79 -17.06
N PRO A 39 28.51 -4.20 -18.21
CA PRO A 39 27.75 -4.87 -19.27
C PRO A 39 28.26 -6.28 -19.60
N GLY A 40 27.34 -7.21 -19.82
CA GLY A 40 27.63 -8.59 -20.24
C GLY A 40 27.83 -9.60 -19.11
N MET A 41 27.95 -9.16 -17.86
CA MET A 41 28.02 -10.05 -16.69
C MET A 41 26.77 -10.93 -16.58
N ASP A 42 26.95 -12.17 -16.14
CA ASP A 42 25.84 -13.06 -15.83
C ASP A 42 25.32 -12.77 -14.42
N ALA A 43 24.00 -12.83 -14.28
CA ALA A 43 23.31 -12.53 -13.04
C ALA A 43 22.23 -13.60 -12.76
N VAL A 44 21.82 -13.72 -11.49
CA VAL A 44 20.77 -14.65 -11.08
C VAL A 44 19.77 -13.93 -10.19
N CYS A 45 18.49 -13.99 -10.56
CA CYS A 45 17.39 -13.50 -9.76
C CYS A 45 16.77 -14.63 -8.93
N LEU A 46 16.43 -14.38 -7.66
CA LEU A 46 15.69 -15.32 -6.83
C LEU A 46 14.24 -14.87 -6.67
N THR A 47 13.28 -15.74 -6.98
CA THR A 47 11.86 -15.42 -6.76
C THR A 47 11.01 -16.68 -6.70
N VAL A 48 9.77 -16.57 -6.23
CA VAL A 48 8.80 -17.68 -6.16
C VAL A 48 7.78 -17.55 -7.30
N TYR A 49 7.66 -18.57 -8.16
CA TYR A 49 6.60 -18.67 -9.17
C TYR A 49 5.44 -19.56 -8.72
N LYS A 50 5.68 -20.50 -7.79
CA LYS A 50 4.68 -21.41 -7.26
C LYS A 50 5.02 -21.86 -5.84
N GLY A 51 3.99 -21.99 -5.01
CA GLY A 51 4.10 -22.41 -3.63
C GLY A 51 4.83 -21.38 -2.77
N VAL A 52 5.87 -21.85 -2.08
CA VAL A 52 6.79 -21.05 -1.25
C VAL A 52 8.25 -21.28 -1.64
N GLU A 53 8.48 -22.04 -2.72
CA GLU A 53 9.81 -22.46 -3.14
C GLU A 53 10.51 -21.35 -3.92
N ILE A 54 11.73 -21.03 -3.50
CA ILE A 54 12.54 -19.98 -4.11
C ILE A 54 13.31 -20.60 -5.26
N GLU A 55 13.08 -20.08 -6.46
CA GLU A 55 13.71 -20.54 -7.68
C GLU A 55 14.76 -19.54 -8.17
N LYS A 56 15.73 -20.03 -8.94
CA LYS A 56 16.79 -19.24 -9.57
C LYS A 56 16.46 -18.99 -11.03
N PHE A 57 16.50 -17.73 -11.44
CA PHE A 57 16.26 -17.34 -12.82
C PHE A 57 17.49 -16.63 -13.40
N PRO A 58 18.06 -17.12 -14.50
CA PRO A 58 19.19 -16.49 -15.14
C PRO A 58 18.80 -15.15 -15.77
N LEU A 59 19.67 -14.17 -15.55
CA LEU A 59 19.61 -12.83 -16.11
C LEU A 59 20.96 -12.50 -16.76
N LYS A 60 20.96 -11.51 -17.65
CA LYS A 60 22.20 -10.92 -18.17
C LYS A 60 22.20 -9.41 -17.96
N VAL A 61 23.31 -8.87 -17.49
CA VAL A 61 23.50 -7.42 -17.33
C VAL A 61 23.63 -6.78 -18.71
N ILE A 62 22.76 -5.84 -19.01
CA ILE A 62 22.82 -5.04 -20.24
C ILE A 62 23.69 -3.81 -20.01
N ASP A 63 23.38 -3.02 -18.98
CA ASP A 63 24.08 -1.77 -18.71
C ASP A 63 23.89 -1.30 -17.26
N VAL A 64 24.69 -0.33 -16.85
CA VAL A 64 24.60 0.36 -15.57
C VAL A 64 24.30 1.83 -15.82
N ILE A 65 23.10 2.28 -15.44
CA ILE A 65 22.63 3.63 -15.67
C ILE A 65 22.79 4.45 -14.39
N ARG A 66 23.66 5.45 -14.42
CA ARG A 66 23.85 6.38 -13.30
C ARG A 66 22.91 7.56 -13.40
N ASN A 67 22.43 8.03 -12.25
CA ASN A 67 21.53 9.18 -12.16
C ASN A 67 20.31 9.05 -13.09
N PHE A 68 19.75 7.83 -13.13
CA PHE A 68 18.55 7.50 -13.89
C PHE A 68 17.32 8.26 -13.36
N GLU A 69 17.33 8.52 -12.05
CA GLU A 69 16.59 9.62 -11.43
C GLU A 69 17.62 10.45 -10.62
N PRO A 70 17.32 11.71 -10.25
CA PRO A 70 18.23 12.52 -9.44
C PRO A 70 18.70 11.78 -8.18
N GLY A 71 20.00 11.46 -8.13
CA GLY A 71 20.63 10.77 -6.99
C GLY A 71 20.39 9.25 -6.93
N ARG A 72 19.85 8.64 -7.98
CA ARG A 72 19.57 7.19 -8.03
C ARG A 72 20.15 6.54 -9.27
N ASN A 73 20.58 5.30 -9.12
CA ASN A 73 21.14 4.50 -10.20
C ASN A 73 20.26 3.27 -10.48
N ALA A 74 20.55 2.63 -11.59
CA ALA A 74 19.83 1.45 -12.06
C ALA A 74 20.82 0.47 -12.70
N ILE A 75 20.60 -0.83 -12.47
CA ILE A 75 21.27 -1.88 -13.25
C ILE A 75 20.21 -2.44 -14.21
N LEU A 76 20.47 -2.34 -15.51
CA LEU A 76 19.57 -2.87 -16.53
C LEU A 76 19.90 -4.33 -16.80
N VAL A 77 18.91 -5.19 -16.71
CA VAL A 77 19.06 -6.64 -16.93
C VAL A 77 17.99 -7.16 -17.87
N VAL A 78 18.30 -8.23 -18.59
CA VAL A 78 17.35 -9.00 -19.40
C VAL A 78 17.22 -10.42 -18.85
N GLY A 79 15.99 -10.90 -18.76
CA GLY A 79 15.70 -12.29 -18.41
C GLY A 79 16.01 -13.25 -19.56
N THR A 80 16.68 -14.36 -19.28
CA THR A 80 17.03 -15.36 -20.31
C THR A 80 16.31 -16.70 -20.09
N ASP A 81 15.52 -16.84 -19.03
CA ASP A 81 14.64 -18.00 -18.79
C ASP A 81 13.42 -17.95 -19.72
N GLU A 82 13.03 -19.09 -20.31
CA GLU A 82 11.88 -19.19 -21.20
C GLU A 82 10.58 -18.67 -20.57
N ARG A 83 10.42 -18.84 -19.24
CA ARG A 83 9.25 -18.34 -18.51
C ARG A 83 9.19 -16.82 -18.50
N PHE A 84 10.33 -16.13 -18.39
CA PHE A 84 10.38 -14.67 -18.49
C PHE A 84 10.11 -14.19 -19.90
N ILE A 85 10.56 -14.91 -20.92
CA ILE A 85 10.27 -14.57 -22.32
C ILE A 85 8.76 -14.58 -22.58
N HIS A 86 8.03 -15.53 -21.99
CA HIS A 86 6.57 -15.61 -22.14
C HIS A 86 5.80 -14.61 -21.27
N THR A 87 6.26 -14.37 -20.04
CA THR A 87 5.52 -13.55 -19.06
C THR A 87 5.91 -12.09 -19.06
N GLY A 88 7.07 -11.73 -19.63
CA GLY A 88 7.67 -10.42 -19.46
C GLY A 88 7.83 -10.07 -17.97
N PRO A 89 7.84 -8.77 -17.62
CA PRO A 89 7.86 -8.33 -16.24
C PRO A 89 6.61 -8.73 -15.45
N VAL A 90 6.80 -9.57 -14.43
CA VAL A 90 5.72 -10.07 -13.56
C VAL A 90 5.52 -9.18 -12.35
N ALA A 91 4.32 -8.60 -12.21
CA ALA A 91 3.90 -7.89 -11.00
C ALA A 91 3.93 -8.83 -9.79
N GLY A 92 4.52 -8.36 -8.69
CA GLY A 92 4.83 -9.19 -7.52
C GLY A 92 6.21 -9.86 -7.55
N CYS A 93 6.99 -9.69 -8.62
CA CYS A 93 8.44 -9.90 -8.59
C CYS A 93 9.22 -8.67 -8.08
N SER A 94 8.54 -7.55 -7.80
CA SER A 94 9.16 -6.38 -7.17
C SER A 94 9.91 -6.79 -5.90
N GLY A 95 11.20 -6.47 -5.82
CA GLY A 95 12.05 -6.83 -4.71
C GLY A 95 12.80 -8.15 -4.88
N SER A 96 12.68 -8.85 -6.02
CA SER A 96 13.40 -10.11 -6.23
C SER A 96 14.91 -9.86 -6.28
N PRO A 97 15.71 -10.47 -5.38
CA PRO A 97 17.12 -10.16 -5.27
C PRO A 97 17.91 -10.69 -6.46
N VAL A 98 18.79 -9.85 -6.98
CA VAL A 98 19.66 -10.13 -8.11
C VAL A 98 21.10 -10.26 -7.63
N TYR A 99 21.70 -11.41 -7.90
CA TYR A 99 23.07 -11.75 -7.53
C TYR A 99 23.99 -11.74 -8.75
N ILE A 100 25.20 -11.22 -8.58
CA ILE A 100 26.30 -11.25 -9.56
C ILE A 100 27.53 -11.77 -8.82
N ASP A 101 28.19 -12.79 -9.35
CA ASP A 101 29.33 -13.47 -8.71
C ASP A 101 29.04 -13.93 -7.26
N GLY A 102 27.79 -14.37 -7.01
CA GLY A 102 27.33 -14.81 -5.69
C GLY A 102 27.11 -13.67 -4.67
N ARG A 103 27.29 -12.41 -5.05
CA ARG A 103 27.07 -11.23 -4.21
C ARG A 103 25.79 -10.51 -4.62
N LEU A 104 25.02 -10.03 -3.64
CA LEU A 104 23.76 -9.34 -3.90
C LEU A 104 24.04 -7.97 -4.52
N ALA A 105 23.51 -7.73 -5.72
CA ALA A 105 23.66 -6.50 -6.48
C ALA A 105 22.52 -5.52 -6.25
N GLY A 106 21.31 -6.03 -5.98
CA GLY A 106 20.10 -5.22 -5.83
C GLY A 106 18.84 -6.03 -5.97
N ALA A 107 17.73 -5.37 -6.31
CA ALA A 107 16.45 -6.02 -6.55
C ALA A 107 15.73 -5.52 -7.80
N THR A 108 15.05 -6.42 -8.51
CA THR A 108 14.17 -6.03 -9.63
C THR A 108 13.05 -5.13 -9.12
N ALA A 109 12.88 -3.95 -9.73
CA ALA A 109 12.00 -2.91 -9.19
C ALA A 109 11.10 -2.26 -10.22
N PHE A 110 11.54 -2.15 -11.48
CA PHE A 110 10.79 -1.48 -12.53
C PHE A 110 10.99 -2.16 -13.88
N GLY A 111 10.11 -1.86 -14.80
CA GLY A 111 10.14 -2.36 -16.17
C GLY A 111 9.35 -1.47 -17.10
N TRP A 112 9.23 -1.91 -18.34
CA TRP A 112 8.53 -1.18 -19.39
C TRP A 112 7.25 -1.92 -19.76
N SER A 113 6.13 -1.19 -19.73
CA SER A 113 4.86 -1.71 -20.24
C SER A 113 5.00 -2.00 -21.74
N PHE A 114 4.47 -3.14 -22.18
CA PHE A 114 4.50 -3.58 -23.59
C PHE A 114 5.90 -3.80 -24.18
N ALA A 115 6.94 -3.91 -23.35
CA ALA A 115 8.24 -4.37 -23.83
C ALA A 115 8.13 -5.80 -24.38
N LYS A 116 8.75 -6.04 -25.53
CA LYS A 116 8.82 -7.38 -26.15
C LYS A 116 9.86 -8.26 -25.44
N ASP A 117 10.94 -7.63 -25.01
CA ASP A 117 12.00 -8.29 -24.26
C ASP A 117 11.71 -8.23 -22.76
N PRO A 118 12.07 -9.27 -21.99
CA PRO A 118 11.89 -9.31 -20.53
C PRO A 118 12.94 -8.42 -19.83
N LEU A 119 12.82 -7.11 -20.04
CA LEU A 119 13.71 -6.09 -19.50
C LEU A 119 13.27 -5.68 -18.10
N TYR A 120 14.24 -5.62 -17.21
CA TYR A 120 14.05 -5.19 -15.83
C TYR A 120 15.11 -4.17 -15.43
N GLY A 121 14.68 -3.20 -14.64
CA GLY A 121 15.58 -2.39 -13.85
C GLY A 121 15.73 -2.93 -12.45
N VAL A 122 16.97 -2.98 -12.01
CA VAL A 122 17.37 -3.42 -10.67
C VAL A 122 17.83 -2.20 -9.87
N THR A 123 17.19 -1.96 -8.73
CA THR A 123 17.63 -0.93 -7.78
C THR A 123 18.85 -1.45 -7.01
N PRO A 124 19.99 -0.74 -7.01
CA PRO A 124 21.22 -1.20 -6.37
C PRO A 124 21.07 -1.43 -4.85
N ILE A 125 21.72 -2.49 -4.34
CA ILE A 125 21.59 -2.90 -2.94
C ILE A 125 22.05 -1.82 -1.96
N ALA A 126 23.07 -1.04 -2.31
CA ALA A 126 23.57 0.04 -1.46
C ALA A 126 22.49 1.09 -1.19
N GLU A 127 21.69 1.44 -2.21
CA GLU A 127 20.57 2.39 -2.09
C GLU A 127 19.45 1.79 -1.23
N MET A 128 19.18 0.50 -1.37
CA MET A 128 18.16 -0.20 -0.57
C MET A 128 18.56 -0.28 0.91
N LEU A 129 19.82 -0.60 1.22
CA LEU A 129 20.30 -0.69 2.61
C LEU A 129 20.27 0.67 3.31
N GLU A 130 20.52 1.76 2.59
CA GLU A 130 20.45 3.13 3.11
C GLU A 130 19.04 3.48 3.62
N ALA A 131 17.99 2.96 2.98
CA ALA A 131 16.60 3.15 3.41
C ALA A 131 16.36 2.69 4.86
N GLY A 132 17.11 1.68 5.32
CA GLY A 132 16.99 1.12 6.67
C GLY A 132 17.93 1.74 7.72
N LYS A 133 18.79 2.70 7.35
CA LYS A 133 19.69 3.41 8.29
C LYS A 133 19.04 4.61 8.98
N SER A 134 17.92 5.10 8.47
CA SER A 134 17.20 6.22 9.08
C SER A 134 16.61 5.82 10.43
N ASN A 135 17.14 6.38 11.52
CA ASN A 135 16.61 6.21 12.89
C ASN A 135 15.27 6.97 13.04
N ASN A 136 14.15 6.31 12.76
CA ASN A 136 12.82 6.86 13.02
C ASN A 136 12.47 6.74 14.51
N SER A 137 13.10 7.57 15.35
CA SER A 137 12.80 7.64 16.80
C SER A 137 11.51 8.39 17.13
N LYS A 138 10.85 9.02 16.15
CA LYS A 138 9.50 9.57 16.29
C LYS A 138 8.84 9.45 14.92
N LEU A 139 7.68 8.81 14.85
CA LEU A 139 6.72 8.95 13.75
C LEU A 139 6.37 10.45 13.63
N LYS A 140 7.23 11.23 12.98
CA LYS A 140 6.93 12.60 12.61
C LYS A 140 6.20 12.47 11.30
N THR A 141 4.92 12.12 11.37
CA THR A 141 4.00 12.24 10.24
C THR A 141 4.05 13.69 9.81
N GLN A 142 4.91 13.98 8.84
CA GLN A 142 5.00 15.30 8.24
C GLN A 142 3.63 15.57 7.64
N ASN A 143 3.10 16.76 7.93
CA ASN A 143 1.93 17.32 7.28
C ASN A 143 2.27 17.62 5.81
N GLN A 144 2.55 16.59 5.01
CA GLN A 144 2.53 16.75 3.56
C GLN A 144 1.08 16.61 3.13
N GLU A 145 0.54 17.73 2.66
CA GLU A 145 -0.80 17.93 2.09
C GLU A 145 -1.03 17.12 0.81
N LEU A 146 -0.77 15.83 0.81
CA LEU A 146 -1.15 14.93 -0.27
C LEU A 146 -2.53 14.34 0.02
N SER A 147 -3.53 15.22 0.18
CA SER A 147 -4.93 14.76 0.23
C SER A 147 -5.32 14.23 -1.14
N VAL A 148 -5.17 12.91 -1.34
CA VAL A 148 -5.61 12.20 -2.56
C VAL A 148 -7.14 12.09 -2.62
N ILE A 149 -7.88 12.65 -1.67
CA ILE A 149 -9.33 12.80 -1.74
C ILE A 149 -9.65 14.25 -1.38
N PRO A 150 -10.44 15.00 -2.17
CA PRO A 150 -10.87 16.34 -1.79
C PRO A 150 -11.63 16.26 -0.47
N SER A 151 -11.04 16.79 0.59
CA SER A 151 -11.71 16.94 1.89
C SER A 151 -12.00 18.41 2.14
N ALA A 152 -13.14 18.68 2.76
CA ALA A 152 -13.48 20.02 3.20
C ALA A 152 -12.52 20.41 4.34
N ASP A 153 -11.90 21.58 4.22
CA ASP A 153 -11.12 22.18 5.30
C ASP A 153 -12.10 22.79 6.31
N PHE A 154 -12.46 22.01 7.34
CA PHE A 154 -13.38 22.46 8.39
C PHE A 154 -12.76 23.49 9.35
N SER A 155 -11.50 23.92 9.13
CA SER A 155 -10.94 25.06 9.85
C SER A 155 -11.36 26.42 9.29
N LYS A 156 -12.01 26.44 8.13
CA LYS A 156 -12.51 27.63 7.46
C LYS A 156 -14.00 27.50 7.14
N PRO A 157 -14.72 28.61 6.90
CA PRO A 157 -16.07 28.55 6.38
C PRO A 157 -16.13 27.68 5.12
N ILE A 158 -17.12 26.78 5.05
CA ILE A 158 -17.29 25.87 3.92
C ILE A 158 -17.62 26.70 2.67
N SER A 159 -16.71 26.70 1.71
CA SER A 159 -16.91 27.28 0.39
C SER A 159 -17.30 26.19 -0.59
N LEU A 160 -18.60 26.12 -0.93
CA LEU A 160 -19.10 25.16 -1.91
C LEU A 160 -18.43 25.32 -3.28
N LYS A 161 -18.10 26.57 -3.66
CA LYS A 161 -17.38 26.87 -4.89
C LYS A 161 -15.98 26.29 -4.89
N ASP A 162 -15.25 26.43 -3.78
CA ASP A 162 -13.89 25.90 -3.69
C ASP A 162 -13.88 24.38 -3.58
N SER A 163 -14.84 23.79 -2.85
CA SER A 163 -15.04 22.34 -2.81
C SER A 163 -15.39 21.78 -4.19
N TYR A 164 -16.27 22.45 -4.94
CA TYR A 164 -16.63 22.08 -6.31
C TYR A 164 -15.43 22.18 -7.26
N ASN A 165 -14.66 23.27 -7.19
CA ASN A 165 -13.46 23.43 -7.98
C ASN A 165 -12.40 22.38 -7.64
N LYS A 166 -12.22 22.05 -6.35
CA LYS A 166 -11.32 20.98 -5.92
C LYS A 166 -11.77 19.62 -6.46
N LEU A 167 -13.08 19.34 -6.44
CA LEU A 167 -13.65 18.10 -6.96
C LEU A 167 -13.50 18.00 -8.50
N LEU A 168 -13.79 19.07 -9.24
CA LEU A 168 -13.62 19.10 -10.70
C LEU A 168 -12.16 18.97 -11.13
N ASN A 169 -11.25 19.57 -10.37
CA ASN A 169 -9.81 19.50 -10.63
C ASN A 169 -9.17 18.25 -10.02
N PHE A 170 -9.91 17.48 -9.24
CA PHE A 170 -9.44 16.22 -8.69
C PHE A 170 -9.32 15.19 -9.81
N ARG A 171 -8.09 14.98 -10.26
CA ARG A 171 -7.74 13.91 -11.17
C ARG A 171 -6.88 12.92 -10.42
N CYS A 172 -7.33 11.67 -10.31
CA CYS A 172 -6.42 10.58 -10.05
C CYS A 172 -5.33 10.61 -11.13
N LYS A 173 -4.07 10.51 -10.72
CA LYS A 173 -2.98 10.37 -11.68
C LYS A 173 -3.14 9.00 -12.32
N SER A 174 -3.78 8.94 -13.48
CA SER A 174 -3.75 7.76 -14.32
C SER A 174 -2.29 7.50 -14.70
N THR A 175 -1.79 6.31 -14.36
CA THR A 175 -0.54 5.83 -14.93
C THR A 175 -0.68 5.80 -16.44
N GLN A 176 0.12 6.60 -17.14
CA GLN A 176 0.13 6.60 -18.61
C GLN A 176 0.34 5.17 -19.11
N ALA A 177 -0.47 4.76 -20.08
CA ALA A 177 -0.29 3.51 -20.80
C ALA A 177 0.93 3.63 -21.73
N GLY A 178 2.13 3.48 -21.17
CA GLY A 178 3.39 3.52 -21.90
C GLY A 178 4.53 4.14 -21.09
N GLY A 179 5.72 3.56 -21.24
CA GLY A 179 6.94 4.05 -20.60
C GLY A 179 7.40 3.21 -19.42
N LEU A 180 8.45 3.71 -18.76
CA LEU A 180 9.04 3.13 -17.57
C LEU A 180 8.06 3.24 -16.39
N THR A 181 7.82 2.13 -15.71
CA THR A 181 6.98 2.11 -14.50
C THR A 181 7.61 1.20 -13.45
N TYR A 182 7.48 1.57 -12.18
CA TYR A 182 7.69 0.61 -11.10
C TYR A 182 6.75 -0.58 -11.29
N LEU A 183 7.23 -1.76 -10.93
CA LEU A 183 6.42 -2.96 -11.00
C LEU A 183 5.26 -2.80 -10.00
N PRO A 184 4.00 -2.75 -10.47
CA PRO A 184 2.89 -2.56 -9.56
C PRO A 184 2.77 -3.77 -8.63
N CYS A 185 2.25 -3.52 -7.44
CA CYS A 185 2.02 -4.58 -6.47
C CYS A 185 0.66 -5.21 -6.77
N PRO A 186 0.58 -6.49 -7.17
CA PRO A 186 -0.70 -7.16 -7.33
C PRO A 186 -1.39 -7.27 -5.97
N LEU A 187 -2.66 -6.89 -5.94
CA LEU A 187 -3.51 -7.00 -4.78
C LEU A 187 -4.20 -8.37 -4.80
N ALA A 188 -3.74 -9.29 -3.96
CA ALA A 188 -4.46 -10.53 -3.66
C ALA A 188 -5.74 -10.20 -2.91
N THR A 189 -6.87 -10.77 -3.34
CA THR A 189 -8.19 -10.45 -2.78
C THR A 189 -9.16 -11.63 -2.75
N THR A 190 -9.98 -11.72 -1.71
CA THR A 190 -11.13 -12.65 -1.65
C THR A 190 -12.41 -12.08 -2.24
N LEU A 191 -12.42 -10.78 -2.56
CA LEU A 191 -13.60 -10.09 -3.08
C LEU A 191 -13.78 -10.31 -4.59
N PRO A 192 -15.04 -10.28 -5.08
CA PRO A 192 -15.31 -10.28 -6.52
C PRO A 192 -14.66 -9.10 -7.23
N GLN A 193 -14.25 -9.29 -8.49
CA GLN A 193 -13.60 -8.23 -9.28
C GLN A 193 -14.50 -6.99 -9.48
N SER A 194 -15.82 -7.18 -9.56
CA SER A 194 -16.79 -6.08 -9.69
C SER A 194 -16.68 -5.05 -8.56
N SER A 195 -16.28 -5.49 -7.35
CA SER A 195 -16.08 -4.65 -6.17
C SER A 195 -14.98 -3.59 -6.33
N PHE A 196 -14.09 -3.75 -7.31
CA PHE A 196 -12.96 -2.84 -7.54
C PHE A 196 -13.23 -1.82 -8.65
N SER A 197 -14.26 -2.02 -9.47
CA SER A 197 -14.51 -1.25 -10.68
C SER A 197 -14.57 0.27 -10.44
N ALA A 198 -15.26 0.69 -9.37
CA ALA A 198 -15.36 2.09 -8.95
C ALA A 198 -14.08 2.65 -8.29
N PHE A 199 -13.13 1.78 -7.92
CA PHE A 199 -11.94 2.13 -7.13
C PHE A 199 -10.61 1.92 -7.87
N THR A 200 -10.65 1.39 -9.10
CA THR A 200 -9.45 1.08 -9.91
C THR A 200 -8.49 2.26 -10.00
N GLY A 201 -8.98 3.46 -10.36
CA GLY A 201 -8.12 4.64 -10.49
C GLY A 201 -7.46 5.08 -9.18
N GLY A 202 -8.14 4.87 -8.05
CA GLY A 202 -7.59 5.13 -6.72
C GLY A 202 -6.48 4.15 -6.36
N LEU A 203 -6.69 2.86 -6.61
CA LEU A 203 -5.68 1.81 -6.39
C LEU A 203 -4.45 2.00 -7.29
N GLU A 204 -4.66 2.26 -8.57
CA GLU A 204 -3.58 2.51 -9.54
C GLU A 204 -2.74 3.73 -9.15
N SER A 205 -3.36 4.78 -8.60
CA SER A 205 -2.66 5.97 -8.08
C SER A 205 -1.73 5.65 -6.91
N PHE A 206 -1.94 4.52 -6.21
CA PHE A 206 -1.06 3.99 -5.17
C PHE A 206 -0.13 2.88 -5.66
N GLY A 207 -0.03 2.64 -6.97
CA GLY A 207 0.80 1.57 -7.54
C GLY A 207 0.26 0.15 -7.27
N LEU A 208 -1.01 0.04 -6.87
CA LEU A 208 -1.69 -1.23 -6.68
C LEU A 208 -2.38 -1.64 -7.98
N MET A 209 -2.21 -2.91 -8.35
CA MET A 209 -2.95 -3.52 -9.44
C MET A 209 -4.04 -4.40 -8.85
N SER A 210 -5.31 -4.11 -9.15
CA SER A 210 -6.40 -5.04 -8.89
C SER A 210 -6.22 -6.26 -9.79
N ALA A 211 -5.53 -7.26 -9.28
CA ALA A 211 -5.29 -8.49 -10.00
C ALA A 211 -6.56 -9.34 -9.90
N ALA A 212 -7.34 -9.39 -11.00
CA ALA A 212 -8.48 -10.28 -11.10
C ALA A 212 -7.99 -11.72 -10.99
N GLY A 213 -8.13 -12.28 -9.80
CA GLY A 213 -7.80 -13.67 -9.51
C GLY A 213 -8.19 -13.93 -8.08
N GLY A 214 -9.28 -14.67 -7.90
CA GLY A 214 -9.79 -15.03 -6.58
C GLY A 214 -8.64 -15.59 -5.74
N SER A 215 -8.26 -14.86 -4.70
CA SER A 215 -7.46 -15.38 -3.62
C SER A 215 -8.41 -16.19 -2.75
N ALA A 216 -8.02 -17.42 -2.39
CA ALA A 216 -8.71 -18.07 -1.28
C ALA A 216 -8.46 -17.21 -0.03
N GLY A 217 -9.43 -17.03 0.85
CA GLY A 217 -9.18 -16.27 2.08
C GLY A 217 -8.14 -16.97 2.94
N SER A 218 -7.42 -16.23 3.79
CA SER A 218 -6.48 -16.77 4.80
C SER A 218 -6.96 -17.99 5.59
N THR A 219 -8.28 -18.25 5.62
CA THR A 219 -8.91 -19.45 6.20
C THR A 219 -8.94 -20.68 5.26
N GLY A 220 -8.28 -20.61 4.11
CA GLY A 220 -8.13 -21.71 3.16
C GLY A 220 -7.37 -22.86 3.79
N THR A 221 -8.07 -23.97 4.03
CA THR A 221 -7.54 -25.21 4.60
C THR A 221 -6.31 -25.67 3.81
N GLY A 222 -5.11 -25.58 4.41
CA GLY A 222 -3.88 -26.14 3.84
C GLY A 222 -2.63 -25.26 3.89
N LEU A 223 -2.77 -23.95 4.18
CA LEU A 223 -1.61 -23.05 4.34
C LEU A 223 -1.00 -23.07 5.75
N GLU A 224 -1.71 -23.59 6.75
CA GLU A 224 -1.21 -23.70 8.14
C GLU A 224 0.13 -24.44 8.25
N LYS A 225 0.39 -25.40 7.36
CA LYS A 225 1.66 -26.13 7.29
C LYS A 225 2.87 -25.22 6.98
N TYR A 226 2.63 -24.03 6.42
CA TYR A 226 3.63 -23.01 6.14
C TYR A 226 3.69 -21.90 7.20
N SER A 227 2.96 -22.04 8.32
CA SER A 227 2.98 -21.06 9.41
C SER A 227 4.39 -20.80 9.96
N ASN A 228 5.29 -21.78 9.93
CA ASN A 228 6.68 -21.64 10.40
C ASN A 228 7.66 -21.13 9.32
N LEU A 229 7.17 -20.75 8.14
CA LEU A 229 8.00 -20.23 7.05
C LEU A 229 8.76 -18.98 7.49
N GLN A 230 10.07 -18.99 7.28
CA GLN A 230 10.95 -17.87 7.59
C GLN A 230 11.00 -16.87 6.44
N MET A 231 11.13 -15.60 6.78
CA MET A 231 11.42 -14.55 5.80
C MET A 231 12.88 -14.66 5.37
N GLN A 232 13.12 -14.79 4.08
CA GLN A 232 14.46 -14.96 3.51
C GLN A 232 14.53 -14.35 2.09
N PRO A 233 15.73 -13.96 1.60
CA PRO A 233 15.91 -13.41 0.26
C PRO A 233 15.30 -14.29 -0.84
N GLY A 234 14.48 -13.70 -1.71
CA GLY A 234 13.75 -14.39 -2.77
C GLY A 234 12.38 -14.95 -2.36
N GLY A 235 12.08 -15.00 -1.07
CA GLY A 235 10.77 -15.40 -0.55
C GLY A 235 9.71 -14.32 -0.77
N ILE A 236 8.44 -14.69 -0.63
CA ILE A 236 7.32 -13.74 -0.78
C ILE A 236 7.20 -12.85 0.46
N ILE A 237 7.08 -11.54 0.21
CA ILE A 237 6.57 -10.57 1.19
C ILE A 237 5.13 -10.22 0.83
N SER A 238 4.22 -10.43 1.77
CA SER A 238 2.84 -9.97 1.70
C SER A 238 2.66 -8.78 2.63
N VAL A 239 1.97 -7.75 2.16
CA VAL A 239 1.58 -6.57 2.93
C VAL A 239 0.05 -6.58 3.05
N PRO A 240 -0.51 -7.26 4.06
CA PRO A 240 -1.95 -7.35 4.21
C PRO A 240 -2.52 -6.01 4.70
N LEU A 241 -3.36 -5.43 3.86
CA LEU A 241 -4.05 -4.16 4.09
C LEU A 241 -5.42 -4.36 4.75
N VAL A 242 -6.10 -5.45 4.39
CA VAL A 242 -7.27 -6.00 5.09
C VAL A 242 -7.06 -7.49 5.25
N TYR A 243 -7.31 -8.05 6.44
CA TYR A 243 -7.18 -9.48 6.72
C TYR A 243 -8.24 -9.97 7.72
N GLY A 244 -8.56 -11.26 7.68
CA GLY A 244 -9.69 -11.88 8.39
C GLY A 244 -10.59 -12.61 7.41
N ASP A 245 -11.91 -12.38 7.49
CA ASP A 245 -12.87 -12.95 6.55
C ASP A 245 -12.76 -12.33 5.14
N ILE A 246 -12.29 -11.08 5.04
CA ILE A 246 -11.93 -10.41 3.79
C ILE A 246 -10.41 -10.23 3.79
N GLU A 247 -9.78 -10.56 2.66
CA GLU A 247 -8.35 -10.36 2.46
C GLU A 247 -8.13 -9.36 1.31
N LEU A 248 -7.26 -8.38 1.56
CA LEU A 248 -6.70 -7.47 0.56
C LEU A 248 -5.20 -7.33 0.90
N ALA A 249 -4.32 -7.92 0.10
CA ALA A 249 -2.90 -7.95 0.41
C ALA A 249 -2.03 -7.67 -0.81
N ALA A 250 -1.09 -6.74 -0.70
CA ALA A 250 -0.13 -6.46 -1.75
C ALA A 250 1.01 -7.49 -1.71
N ILE A 251 1.33 -8.10 -2.83
CA ILE A 251 2.34 -9.17 -2.93
C ILE A 251 3.61 -8.65 -3.60
N GLY A 252 4.78 -9.01 -3.06
CA GLY A 252 6.07 -8.81 -3.70
C GLY A 252 7.09 -9.86 -3.26
N THR A 253 8.37 -9.53 -3.41
CA THR A 253 9.50 -10.41 -3.04
C THR A 253 10.41 -9.72 -2.01
N ILE A 254 10.92 -10.51 -1.06
CA ILE A 254 11.93 -10.11 -0.09
C ILE A 254 13.28 -10.03 -0.79
N THR A 255 13.95 -8.88 -0.70
CA THR A 255 15.28 -8.68 -1.25
C THR A 255 16.35 -9.21 -0.33
N GLU A 256 16.34 -8.79 0.93
CA GLU A 256 17.41 -9.07 1.88
C GLU A 256 16.85 -9.09 3.30
N VAL A 257 17.48 -9.91 4.16
CA VAL A 257 17.21 -9.97 5.59
C VAL A 257 18.51 -9.77 6.36
N VAL A 258 18.56 -8.69 7.16
CA VAL A 258 19.74 -8.35 7.99
C VAL A 258 19.32 -8.30 9.45
N GLY A 259 19.62 -9.37 10.19
CA GLY A 259 19.11 -9.54 11.55
C GLY A 259 17.59 -9.67 11.55
N ASP A 260 16.90 -8.75 12.22
CA ASP A 260 15.44 -8.66 12.25
C ASP A 260 14.85 -7.74 11.16
N LYS A 261 15.70 -7.06 10.38
CA LYS A 261 15.28 -6.13 9.33
C LYS A 261 15.04 -6.87 8.01
N VAL A 262 13.92 -6.57 7.39
CA VAL A 262 13.51 -7.12 6.08
C VAL A 262 13.40 -5.98 5.07
N TYR A 263 14.04 -6.15 3.92
CA TYR A 263 14.01 -5.19 2.80
C TYR A 263 13.24 -5.80 1.62
N GLY A 264 12.40 -5.00 0.95
CA GLY A 264 11.58 -5.48 -0.17
C GLY A 264 11.28 -4.41 -1.22
N PHE A 265 10.59 -4.86 -2.29
CA PHE A 265 10.12 -4.13 -3.48
C PHE A 265 11.20 -3.51 -4.39
N GLY A 266 12.31 -3.02 -3.85
CA GLY A 266 13.30 -2.26 -4.64
C GLY A 266 12.77 -0.91 -5.13
N HIS A 267 11.61 -0.49 -4.64
CA HIS A 267 10.99 0.81 -4.87
C HIS A 267 10.08 1.16 -3.70
N SER A 268 9.57 2.39 -3.68
CA SER A 268 8.56 2.82 -2.72
C SER A 268 7.22 2.11 -2.97
N PHE A 269 6.51 1.78 -1.90
CA PHE A 269 5.12 1.37 -1.96
C PHE A 269 4.20 2.58 -2.20
N LEU A 270 4.23 3.56 -1.28
CA LEU A 270 3.51 4.84 -1.37
C LEU A 270 4.46 6.05 -1.43
N GLY A 271 5.71 5.87 -1.01
CA GLY A 271 6.73 6.92 -0.95
C GLY A 271 6.52 7.91 0.21
N GLN A 272 5.81 7.50 1.26
CA GLN A 272 5.39 8.40 2.35
C GLN A 272 6.40 8.50 3.50
N GLY A 273 7.52 7.79 3.40
CA GLY A 273 8.58 7.81 4.40
C GLY A 273 8.27 6.88 5.57
N ASP A 274 7.39 7.29 6.47
CA ASP A 274 7.00 6.49 7.64
C ASP A 274 5.77 5.65 7.30
N LEU A 275 5.82 4.37 7.64
CA LEU A 275 4.74 3.42 7.39
C LEU A 275 4.49 2.58 8.65
N ASP A 276 3.27 2.13 8.90
CA ASP A 276 2.98 1.17 9.97
C ASP A 276 1.91 0.21 9.48
N VAL A 277 2.33 -0.76 8.67
CA VAL A 277 1.45 -1.78 8.09
C VAL A 277 2.00 -3.17 8.36
N PRO A 278 1.15 -4.20 8.51
CA PRO A 278 1.62 -5.55 8.73
C PRO A 278 2.52 -6.05 7.58
N MET A 279 3.43 -6.94 7.93
CA MET A 279 4.34 -7.61 7.02
C MET A 279 4.24 -9.12 7.26
N ALA A 280 3.97 -9.88 6.21
CA ALA A 280 3.65 -11.29 6.28
C ALA A 280 4.43 -12.11 5.25
N THR A 281 4.52 -13.42 5.46
CA THR A 281 4.89 -14.37 4.40
C THR A 281 3.71 -14.62 3.47
N GLY A 282 3.97 -15.11 2.27
CA GLY A 282 2.92 -15.40 1.29
C GLY A 282 3.13 -16.69 0.53
N TYR A 283 2.07 -17.13 -0.13
CA TYR A 283 1.99 -18.29 -1.01
C TYR A 283 1.67 -17.83 -2.42
N VAL A 284 2.24 -18.46 -3.44
CA VAL A 284 1.89 -18.20 -4.85
C VAL A 284 1.18 -19.42 -5.42
N HIS A 285 -0.06 -19.27 -5.88
CA HIS A 285 -0.74 -20.35 -6.58
C HIS A 285 -0.11 -20.61 -7.95
N THR A 286 0.10 -19.52 -8.70
CA THR A 286 0.77 -19.52 -10.00
C THR A 286 1.11 -18.08 -10.41
N VAL A 287 1.95 -17.94 -11.43
CA VAL A 287 2.02 -16.71 -12.23
C VAL A 287 0.96 -16.76 -13.32
N VAL A 288 0.22 -15.67 -13.48
CA VAL A 288 -0.75 -15.48 -14.58
C VAL A 288 -0.04 -14.76 -15.71
N ALA A 289 0.13 -15.44 -16.84
CA ALA A 289 0.61 -14.83 -18.08
C ALA A 289 -0.48 -13.89 -18.63
N ASN A 290 -0.16 -12.61 -18.90
CA ASN A 290 -1.16 -11.63 -19.29
C ASN A 290 -0.56 -10.57 -20.23
N VAL A 291 -1.32 -10.22 -21.27
CA VAL A 291 -0.91 -9.30 -22.34
C VAL A 291 -0.74 -7.86 -21.85
N VAL A 292 -1.58 -7.43 -20.90
CA VAL A 292 -1.48 -6.11 -20.28
C VAL A 292 -0.33 -6.11 -19.27
N ARG A 293 -0.36 -7.06 -18.33
CA ARG A 293 0.68 -7.24 -17.32
C ARG A 293 0.54 -8.57 -16.59
N SER A 294 1.57 -9.41 -16.66
CA SER A 294 1.64 -10.62 -15.86
C SER A 294 1.73 -10.33 -14.37
N PHE A 295 1.20 -11.22 -13.52
CA PHE A 295 1.22 -11.06 -12.07
C PHE A 295 1.26 -12.39 -11.32
N LYS A 296 1.77 -12.37 -10.08
CA LYS A 296 1.66 -13.49 -9.15
C LYS A 296 0.23 -13.54 -8.58
N LEU A 297 -0.45 -14.66 -8.76
CA LEU A 297 -1.69 -14.95 -8.05
C LEU A 297 -1.34 -15.53 -6.68
N GLY A 298 -1.34 -14.66 -5.67
CA GLY A 298 -0.85 -14.99 -4.33
C GLY A 298 -1.91 -14.90 -3.23
N GLN A 299 -1.49 -15.28 -2.03
CA GLN A 299 -2.26 -15.22 -0.80
C GLN A 299 -1.32 -15.02 0.40
N THR A 300 -1.79 -14.39 1.47
CA THR A 300 -1.04 -14.25 2.73
C THR A 300 -1.05 -15.56 3.52
N ILE A 301 0.08 -15.88 4.17
CA ILE A 301 0.20 -17.04 5.07
C ILE A 301 0.14 -16.57 6.53
N ASP A 302 1.20 -15.92 7.02
CA ASP A 302 1.30 -15.53 8.43
C ASP A 302 1.98 -14.17 8.60
N ILE A 303 1.44 -13.35 9.49
CA ILE A 303 1.99 -12.02 9.81
C ILE A 303 3.21 -12.21 10.70
N LYS A 304 4.39 -11.88 10.17
CA LYS A 304 5.67 -12.04 10.87
C LYS A 304 6.19 -10.73 11.45
N GLY A 305 5.66 -9.58 11.07
CA GLY A 305 6.17 -8.30 11.51
C GLY A 305 5.37 -7.12 11.00
N ALA A 306 6.03 -5.97 10.92
CA ALA A 306 5.46 -4.74 10.38
C ALA A 306 6.50 -3.95 9.59
N LEU A 307 6.06 -3.30 8.52
CA LEU A 307 6.84 -2.28 7.81
C LEU A 307 6.86 -1.00 8.65
N TYR A 308 8.01 -0.33 8.64
CA TYR A 308 8.21 0.95 9.34
C TYR A 308 8.72 2.08 8.45
N ALA A 309 9.28 1.74 7.29
CA ALA A 309 9.80 2.71 6.35
C ALA A 309 9.38 2.36 4.92
N ASP A 310 9.00 3.38 4.19
CA ASP A 310 8.64 3.34 2.79
C ASP A 310 9.37 4.45 2.05
N LYS A 311 10.54 4.10 1.50
CA LYS A 311 11.48 5.01 0.86
C LYS A 311 11.53 4.73 -0.63
N SER A 312 12.05 5.69 -1.40
CA SER A 312 12.14 5.59 -2.86
C SER A 312 12.82 4.30 -3.36
N ALA A 313 13.83 3.81 -2.65
CA ALA A 313 14.59 2.62 -3.05
C ALA A 313 14.10 1.30 -2.44
N ALA A 314 13.34 1.32 -1.33
CA ALA A 314 12.89 0.10 -0.65
C ALA A 314 11.81 0.38 0.39
N ILE A 315 11.00 -0.65 0.64
CA ILE A 315 10.28 -0.80 1.91
C ILE A 315 11.15 -1.54 2.93
N VAL A 316 11.03 -1.15 4.20
CA VAL A 316 11.78 -1.77 5.30
C VAL A 316 10.84 -2.10 6.45
N GLY A 317 10.95 -3.32 6.95
CA GLY A 317 10.20 -3.83 8.10
C GLY A 317 11.06 -4.50 9.14
N THR A 318 10.42 -4.82 10.27
CA THR A 318 11.04 -5.53 11.39
C THR A 318 10.21 -6.77 11.73
N ILE A 319 10.87 -7.92 11.81
CA ILE A 319 10.27 -9.17 12.27
C ILE A 319 9.90 -9.04 13.75
N GLY A 320 8.71 -9.51 14.13
CA GLY A 320 8.16 -9.45 15.48
C GLY A 320 7.47 -8.14 15.85
N ARG A 321 7.65 -7.05 15.08
CA ARG A 321 6.92 -5.79 15.29
C ARG A 321 5.45 -5.96 14.93
N LYS A 322 4.54 -5.42 15.75
CA LYS A 322 3.10 -5.38 15.44
C LYS A 322 2.70 -4.01 14.91
N ALA A 323 2.00 -3.99 13.78
CA ALA A 323 1.42 -2.77 13.22
C ALA A 323 0.08 -2.44 13.91
N LYS A 324 -0.27 -1.15 13.93
CA LYS A 324 -1.60 -0.71 14.38
C LYS A 324 -2.67 -1.04 13.33
N THR A 325 -3.72 -1.72 13.77
CA THR A 325 -4.88 -2.05 12.92
C THR A 325 -6.18 -1.71 13.63
N ILE A 326 -7.25 -1.56 12.85
CA ILE A 326 -8.59 -1.23 13.31
C ILE A 326 -9.46 -2.47 13.09
N PRO A 327 -10.17 -2.97 14.11
CA PRO A 327 -11.15 -4.03 13.90
C PRO A 327 -12.34 -3.49 13.10
N MET A 328 -12.72 -4.21 12.05
CA MET A 328 -13.84 -3.89 11.17
C MET A 328 -14.81 -5.06 11.10
N LYS A 329 -16.08 -4.81 11.43
CA LYS A 329 -17.18 -5.77 11.30
C LYS A 329 -18.16 -5.30 10.23
N ILE A 330 -18.50 -6.17 9.29
CA ILE A 330 -19.52 -5.90 8.28
C ILE A 330 -20.60 -6.97 8.40
N THR A 331 -21.84 -6.58 8.65
CA THR A 331 -23.01 -7.47 8.64
C THR A 331 -23.86 -7.15 7.42
N VAL A 332 -24.16 -8.16 6.61
CA VAL A 332 -24.96 -8.01 5.39
C VAL A 332 -26.17 -8.93 5.46
N GLU A 333 -27.36 -8.34 5.51
CA GLU A 333 -28.64 -9.02 5.33
C GLU A 333 -29.13 -8.77 3.92
N ARG A 334 -29.09 -9.80 3.06
CA ARG A 334 -29.63 -9.73 1.71
C ARG A 334 -30.99 -10.41 1.62
N PHE A 335 -31.88 -9.88 0.78
CA PHE A 335 -33.19 -10.49 0.47
C PHE A 335 -33.11 -11.96 0.03
N ASN A 336 -32.01 -12.38 -0.60
CA ASN A 336 -31.82 -13.72 -1.17
C ASN A 336 -30.84 -14.62 -0.41
N ASP A 337 -30.41 -14.26 0.80
CA ASP A 337 -29.51 -15.09 1.60
C ASP A 337 -29.71 -14.89 3.10
N LYS A 338 -29.12 -15.78 3.90
CA LYS A 338 -29.04 -15.60 5.36
C LYS A 338 -28.09 -14.44 5.70
N PRO A 339 -28.31 -13.74 6.83
CA PRO A 339 -27.38 -12.73 7.32
C PRO A 339 -25.94 -13.25 7.38
N ARG A 340 -25.02 -12.54 6.74
CA ARG A 340 -23.58 -12.83 6.77
C ARG A 340 -22.85 -11.81 7.62
N ARG A 341 -21.83 -12.25 8.34
CA ARG A 341 -20.96 -11.39 9.14
C ARG A 341 -19.53 -11.62 8.70
N TYR A 342 -18.82 -10.52 8.47
CA TYR A 342 -17.40 -10.49 8.13
C TYR A 342 -16.66 -9.77 9.25
N ASN A 343 -15.67 -10.43 9.82
CA ASN A 343 -14.77 -9.91 10.86
C ASN A 343 -13.39 -9.74 10.24
N CYS A 344 -12.97 -8.50 10.14
CA CYS A 344 -11.72 -8.12 9.48
C CYS A 344 -10.91 -7.20 10.40
N SER A 345 -9.63 -7.10 10.10
CA SER A 345 -8.75 -6.05 10.60
C SER A 345 -8.26 -5.25 9.39
N ILE A 346 -8.35 -3.93 9.48
CA ILE A 346 -7.91 -3.00 8.44
C ILE A 346 -6.72 -2.19 8.95
N VAL A 347 -5.77 -1.88 8.07
CA VAL A 347 -4.63 -1.02 8.42
C VAL A 347 -5.09 0.36 8.89
N SER A 348 -4.45 0.90 9.92
CA SER A 348 -4.72 2.26 10.41
C SER A 348 -3.85 3.26 9.62
N HIS A 349 -4.41 3.79 8.53
CA HIS A 349 -3.67 4.64 7.61
C HIS A 349 -4.59 5.67 6.95
N ARG A 350 -4.21 6.94 7.01
CA ARG A 350 -5.05 8.10 6.64
C ARG A 350 -5.71 8.00 5.25
N TYR A 351 -5.04 7.38 4.29
CA TYR A 351 -5.56 7.21 2.93
C TYR A 351 -6.13 5.83 2.66
N PHE A 352 -5.58 4.80 3.30
CA PHE A 352 -6.00 3.42 3.03
C PHE A 352 -7.22 3.01 3.83
N THR A 353 -7.36 3.46 5.08
CA THR A 353 -8.52 3.09 5.89
C THR A 353 -9.84 3.47 5.21
N PRO A 354 -10.04 4.71 4.70
CA PRO A 354 -11.29 5.05 4.01
C PRO A 354 -11.50 4.24 2.72
N LEU A 355 -10.48 4.14 1.87
CA LEU A 355 -10.55 3.44 0.59
C LEU A 355 -10.84 1.94 0.75
N LEU A 356 -10.10 1.27 1.63
CA LEU A 356 -10.23 -0.17 1.85
C LEU A 356 -11.53 -0.51 2.59
N THR A 357 -12.03 0.38 3.45
CA THR A 357 -13.37 0.24 4.05
C THR A 357 -14.43 0.25 2.95
N ALA A 358 -14.35 1.20 2.00
CA ALA A 358 -15.27 1.29 0.88
C ALA A 358 -15.26 0.02 0.01
N ILE A 359 -14.07 -0.44 -0.39
CA ILE A 359 -13.90 -1.68 -1.17
C ILE A 359 -14.46 -2.89 -0.41
N SER A 360 -14.24 -2.96 0.91
CA SER A 360 -14.73 -4.07 1.73
C SER A 360 -16.25 -4.07 1.87
N ILE A 361 -16.88 -2.90 2.01
CA ILE A 361 -18.34 -2.74 2.04
C ILE A 361 -18.94 -3.17 0.69
N GLU A 362 -18.39 -2.65 -0.42
CA GLU A 362 -18.84 -2.95 -1.78
C GLU A 362 -18.76 -4.46 -2.05
N GLY A 363 -17.61 -5.08 -1.75
CA GLY A 363 -17.41 -6.50 -1.99
C GLY A 363 -18.20 -7.41 -1.06
N ALA A 364 -18.34 -7.05 0.22
CA ALA A 364 -19.17 -7.82 1.17
C ALA A 364 -20.65 -7.82 0.74
N ALA A 365 -21.15 -6.67 0.27
CA ALA A 365 -22.54 -6.50 -0.17
C ALA A 365 -22.84 -7.15 -1.53
N LYS A 366 -21.85 -7.20 -2.44
CA LYS A 366 -21.97 -7.78 -3.79
C LYS A 366 -21.36 -9.18 -3.92
N MET A 367 -21.03 -9.84 -2.81
CA MET A 367 -20.45 -11.19 -2.79
C MET A 367 -21.31 -12.25 -3.51
N LEU A 368 -22.65 -12.07 -3.51
CA LEU A 368 -23.61 -12.96 -4.18
C LEU A 368 -24.04 -12.45 -5.57
N GLY A 369 -23.27 -11.54 -6.15
CA GLY A 369 -23.61 -10.83 -7.38
C GLY A 369 -24.13 -9.42 -7.12
N ASP A 370 -24.49 -8.73 -8.19
CA ASP A 370 -24.95 -7.34 -8.13
C ASP A 370 -26.28 -7.20 -7.38
N LEU A 371 -26.62 -5.96 -7.03
CA LEU A 371 -27.92 -5.64 -6.45
C LEU A 371 -29.00 -5.69 -7.55
N PRO A 372 -30.25 -6.08 -7.25
CA PRO A 372 -31.36 -5.99 -8.20
C PRO A 372 -31.53 -4.54 -8.71
N ILE A 373 -32.13 -4.37 -9.89
CA ILE A 373 -32.43 -3.03 -10.43
C ILE A 373 -33.34 -2.24 -9.47
N ASP A 374 -34.35 -2.92 -8.93
CA ASP A 374 -35.23 -2.39 -7.90
C ASP A 374 -34.73 -2.84 -6.53
N HIS A 375 -34.15 -1.93 -5.77
CA HIS A 375 -33.64 -2.23 -4.45
C HIS A 375 -33.69 -1.03 -3.51
N SER A 376 -33.68 -1.34 -2.22
CA SER A 376 -33.44 -0.37 -1.15
C SER A 376 -32.38 -0.92 -0.21
N VAL A 377 -31.45 -0.07 0.20
CA VAL A 377 -30.42 -0.42 1.19
C VAL A 377 -30.63 0.41 2.43
N TYR A 378 -30.89 -0.25 3.55
CA TYR A 378 -30.81 0.37 4.87
C TYR A 378 -29.41 0.11 5.40
N TYR A 379 -28.78 1.11 5.99
CA TYR A 379 -27.46 0.94 6.56
C TYR A 379 -27.29 1.70 7.86
N LYS A 380 -26.41 1.15 8.70
CA LYS A 380 -25.94 1.77 9.92
C LYS A 380 -24.43 1.60 9.98
N THR A 381 -23.72 2.72 10.04
CA THR A 381 -22.26 2.78 10.20
C THR A 381 -21.94 3.38 11.56
N ARG A 382 -21.12 2.69 12.35
CA ARG A 382 -20.61 3.15 13.63
C ARG A 382 -19.10 3.18 13.62
N ILE A 383 -18.53 4.37 13.82
CA ILE A 383 -17.09 4.61 13.87
C ILE A 383 -16.71 4.89 15.32
N GLY A 384 -15.96 3.97 15.93
CA GLY A 384 -15.38 4.16 17.26
C GLY A 384 -14.18 5.10 17.20
N VAL A 385 -14.13 6.09 18.10
CA VAL A 385 -13.05 7.08 18.17
C VAL A 385 -12.50 7.15 19.59
N ALA A 386 -11.19 7.00 19.75
CA ALA A 386 -10.55 7.01 21.06
C ALA A 386 -10.76 8.34 21.77
N GLY A 387 -11.27 8.30 23.01
CA GLY A 387 -11.51 9.50 23.82
C GLY A 387 -12.78 10.30 23.46
N TYR A 388 -13.54 9.86 22.46
CA TYR A 388 -14.78 10.51 22.03
C TYR A 388 -15.94 9.50 21.93
N ASN A 389 -17.17 10.01 21.86
CA ASN A 389 -18.32 9.16 21.56
C ASN A 389 -18.22 8.62 20.13
N ALA A 390 -18.68 7.38 19.93
CA ALA A 390 -18.74 6.79 18.60
C ALA A 390 -19.66 7.61 17.70
N ILE A 391 -19.23 7.84 16.46
CA ILE A 391 -20.04 8.51 15.45
C ILE A 391 -20.90 7.44 14.78
N SER A 392 -22.22 7.61 14.85
CA SER A 392 -23.18 6.70 14.23
C SER A 392 -23.92 7.43 13.12
N MET A 393 -23.96 6.83 11.93
CA MET A 393 -24.71 7.29 10.77
C MET A 393 -25.69 6.19 10.40
N GLU A 394 -26.96 6.54 10.27
CA GLU A 394 -28.03 5.60 9.94
C GLU A 394 -28.93 6.25 8.90
N ASN A 395 -29.10 5.58 7.77
CA ASN A 395 -29.80 6.13 6.63
C ASN A 395 -30.26 5.01 5.68
N PHE A 396 -30.96 5.38 4.62
CA PHE A 396 -31.38 4.45 3.57
C PHE A 396 -31.11 5.05 2.18
N SER A 397 -30.88 4.18 1.20
CA SER A 397 -30.81 4.53 -0.22
C SER A 397 -31.78 3.68 -1.02
N THR A 398 -32.25 4.23 -2.13
CA THR A 398 -33.15 3.54 -3.05
C THR A 398 -32.59 3.70 -4.47
N THR A 399 -32.44 2.58 -5.20
CA THR A 399 -31.94 2.52 -6.59
C THR A 399 -30.60 3.23 -6.87
N GLN A 400 -29.79 3.49 -5.83
CA GLN A 400 -28.47 4.15 -5.92
C GLN A 400 -27.37 3.23 -5.39
N ASP A 401 -27.53 1.91 -5.55
CA ASP A 401 -26.63 0.91 -4.99
C ASP A 401 -26.27 1.22 -3.53
N LEU A 402 -24.97 1.28 -3.24
CA LEU A 402 -24.39 1.54 -1.93
C LEU A 402 -23.85 2.97 -1.83
N GLU A 403 -24.15 3.84 -2.80
CA GLU A 403 -23.54 5.17 -2.91
C GLU A 403 -23.67 5.99 -1.61
N ALA A 404 -24.87 6.06 -1.04
CA ALA A 404 -25.10 6.78 0.21
C ALA A 404 -24.28 6.20 1.37
N CYS A 405 -24.28 4.86 1.53
CA CYS A 405 -23.53 4.17 2.58
C CYS A 405 -22.02 4.42 2.45
N LEU A 406 -21.50 4.33 1.23
CA LEU A 406 -20.10 4.60 0.94
C LEU A 406 -19.75 6.07 1.18
N SER A 407 -20.57 7.00 0.71
CA SER A 407 -20.37 8.44 0.89
C SER A 407 -20.33 8.83 2.35
N ASP A 408 -21.32 8.40 3.16
CA ASP A 408 -21.39 8.70 4.59
C ASP A 408 -20.20 8.09 5.34
N THR A 409 -19.88 6.83 5.06
CA THR A 409 -18.78 6.12 5.73
C THR A 409 -17.42 6.71 5.38
N ILE A 410 -17.13 6.91 4.09
CA ILE A 410 -15.87 7.48 3.61
C ILE A 410 -15.75 8.94 4.06
N GLY A 411 -16.83 9.72 3.98
CA GLY A 411 -16.88 11.11 4.41
C GLY A 411 -16.58 11.25 5.90
N GLY A 412 -17.22 10.43 6.74
CA GLY A 412 -16.97 10.38 8.18
C GLY A 412 -15.52 9.99 8.51
N LEU A 413 -15.02 8.90 7.92
CA LEU A 413 -13.64 8.46 8.10
C LEU A 413 -12.63 9.53 7.67
N THR A 414 -12.85 10.13 6.50
CA THR A 414 -11.98 11.17 5.96
C THR A 414 -12.00 12.39 6.86
N ALA A 415 -13.15 12.84 7.36
CA ALA A 415 -13.25 13.98 8.26
C ALA A 415 -12.49 13.73 9.59
N ILE A 416 -12.63 12.54 10.18
CA ILE A 416 -11.96 12.18 11.44
C ILE A 416 -10.45 12.09 11.23
N MET A 417 -9.99 11.34 10.22
CA MET A 417 -8.56 11.09 9.99
C MET A 417 -7.80 12.29 9.42
N ASN A 418 -8.52 13.25 8.81
CA ASN A 418 -7.95 14.51 8.32
C ASN A 418 -8.17 15.68 9.28
N ASN A 419 -8.64 15.44 10.52
CA ASN A 419 -8.91 16.49 11.50
C ASN A 419 -7.63 17.34 11.76
N PRO A 420 -7.68 18.67 11.52
CA PRO A 420 -6.52 19.54 11.70
C PRO A 420 -6.23 19.88 13.17
N TYR A 421 -7.17 19.62 14.09
CA TYR A 421 -7.08 20.04 15.49
C TYR A 421 -6.55 18.95 16.41
N ASP A 422 -6.95 17.70 16.18
CA ASP A 422 -6.55 16.56 16.99
C ASP A 422 -6.43 15.30 16.12
N ARG A 423 -5.48 14.42 16.47
CA ARG A 423 -5.29 13.14 15.78
C ARG A 423 -6.15 12.08 16.45
N CYS A 424 -7.40 12.03 16.02
CA CYS A 424 -8.36 11.07 16.51
C CYS A 424 -8.02 9.65 16.02
N ASP A 425 -7.76 8.75 16.97
CA ASP A 425 -7.54 7.34 16.68
C ASP A 425 -8.87 6.62 16.50
N ILE A 426 -9.05 5.98 15.35
CA ILE A 426 -10.20 5.10 15.12
C ILE A 426 -9.96 3.78 15.85
N THR A 427 -10.93 3.37 16.67
CA THR A 427 -10.83 2.15 17.51
C THR A 427 -11.63 0.97 16.97
N SER A 428 -12.67 1.23 16.17
CA SER A 428 -13.51 0.18 15.57
C SER A 428 -14.33 0.73 14.41
N LEU A 429 -14.70 -0.16 13.49
CA LEU A 429 -15.67 0.09 12.42
C LEU A 429 -16.73 -1.01 12.46
N ASP A 430 -17.98 -0.66 12.69
CA ASP A 430 -19.11 -1.58 12.62
C ASP A 430 -20.08 -1.09 11.55
N ILE A 431 -20.29 -1.88 10.51
CA ILE A 431 -21.18 -1.57 9.39
C ILE A 431 -22.26 -2.66 9.31
N GLU A 432 -23.52 -2.24 9.29
CA GLU A 432 -24.68 -3.09 9.11
C GLU A 432 -25.42 -2.66 7.84
N LEU A 433 -25.67 -3.62 6.95
CA LEU A 433 -26.38 -3.42 5.68
C LEU A 433 -27.58 -4.35 5.63
N LYS A 434 -28.73 -3.82 5.22
CA LYS A 434 -29.93 -4.58 4.90
C LYS A 434 -30.43 -4.21 3.52
N VAL A 435 -30.32 -5.16 2.60
CA VAL A 435 -30.70 -5.01 1.19
C VAL A 435 -32.06 -5.66 0.97
N LEU A 436 -33.01 -4.86 0.47
CA LEU A 436 -34.32 -5.31 0.00
C LEU A 436 -34.37 -5.30 -1.52
N ASP A 437 -35.07 -6.25 -2.12
CA ASP A 437 -35.36 -6.38 -3.57
C ASP A 437 -36.57 -5.58 -4.03
N LYS A 438 -36.84 -4.47 -3.33
CA LYS A 438 -37.93 -3.57 -3.66
C LYS A 438 -37.50 -2.14 -3.45
N THR A 439 -37.99 -1.29 -4.32
CA THR A 439 -37.82 0.15 -4.26
C THR A 439 -38.80 0.73 -3.23
N ALA A 440 -38.26 1.31 -2.15
CA ALA A 440 -39.03 2.07 -1.17
C ALA A 440 -38.88 3.55 -1.50
N VAL A 441 -39.87 4.12 -2.20
CA VAL A 441 -39.94 5.55 -2.49
C VAL A 441 -41.09 6.16 -1.70
N SER A 442 -40.85 7.35 -1.15
CA SER A 442 -41.90 8.21 -0.62
C SER A 442 -41.75 9.59 -1.26
N HIS A 443 -42.86 10.17 -1.72
CA HIS A 443 -42.87 11.51 -2.29
C HIS A 443 -43.53 12.47 -1.31
N ILE A 444 -42.91 13.62 -1.08
CA ILE A 444 -43.58 14.74 -0.44
C ILE A 444 -44.49 15.37 -1.49
N TRP A 445 -45.81 15.19 -1.32
CA TRP A 445 -46.80 15.66 -2.29
C TRP A 445 -46.99 17.18 -2.25
N SER A 446 -47.05 17.75 -1.05
CA SER A 446 -47.04 19.20 -0.83
C SER A 446 -46.27 19.53 0.45
N LEU A 447 -45.66 20.70 0.46
CA LEU A 447 -45.14 21.34 1.65
C LEU A 447 -45.81 22.70 1.73
N ASP A 448 -46.83 22.78 2.58
CA ASP A 448 -47.63 23.98 2.77
C ASP A 448 -47.10 24.74 4.00
N VAL A 449 -46.75 26.01 3.80
CA VAL A 449 -46.39 26.88 4.92
C VAL A 449 -47.67 27.44 5.50
N SER A 450 -47.86 27.32 6.81
CA SER A 450 -49.06 27.77 7.52
C SER A 450 -49.33 29.27 7.34
N ASP A 451 -48.28 30.09 7.19
CA ASP A 451 -48.38 31.51 6.93
C ASP A 451 -47.25 31.96 6.00
N ALA A 452 -47.58 32.36 4.76
CA ALA A 452 -46.59 32.87 3.80
C ALA A 452 -46.13 34.31 4.12
N THR A 453 -46.78 34.94 5.11
CA THR A 453 -46.54 36.33 5.52
C THR A 453 -46.28 36.39 7.01
N VAL A 454 -45.07 36.77 7.40
CA VAL A 454 -44.67 36.86 8.81
C VAL A 454 -44.48 38.30 9.21
N LYS A 455 -44.96 38.67 10.40
CA LYS A 455 -44.74 40.02 10.95
C LYS A 455 -43.43 40.08 11.74
N PRO A 456 -42.78 41.26 11.83
CA PRO A 456 -41.63 41.44 12.69
C PRO A 456 -41.92 40.99 14.13
N GLY A 457 -41.12 40.07 14.66
CA GLY A 457 -41.25 39.53 16.03
C GLY A 457 -42.18 38.31 16.17
N GLN A 458 -42.79 37.82 15.10
CA GLN A 458 -43.62 36.61 15.13
C GLN A 458 -42.73 35.35 15.16
N THR A 459 -43.01 34.43 16.09
CA THR A 459 -42.41 33.08 16.09
C THR A 459 -43.15 32.24 15.05
N ILE A 460 -42.39 31.65 14.11
CA ILE A 460 -42.88 30.73 13.07
C ILE A 460 -42.81 29.31 13.61
#